data_AF-A0A8B6FQC0-F1
#
_entry.id   AF-A0A8B6FQC0-F1
#
_cell.length_a   1.000
_cell.length_b   1.000
_cell.length_c   1.000
_cell.angle_alpha   90.00
_cell.angle_beta   90.00
_cell.angle_gamma   90.00
#
_symmetry.space_group_name_H-M   'P 1'
#
loop_
_entity.id
_entity.type
_entity.pdbx_description
1 polymer ?
#
loop_
_entity_poly.entity_id
_entity_poly.type
_entity_poly.pdbx_seq_one_letter_code
_entity_poly.pdbx_strand_id
1 'polypeptide(L)'
;MKSWRPLTENELKSFLAIVFNMGLIRKSSIEEYWNSSLPSQASHWFKKVMSRNRFQNILKFLYVSDYSRNVPRQHPAYDPASRFRPLLSFMNKQFCRFIVPKKEVCVDETLMATKGHNVMRQYIPSKAAKFGIKFWMLCESATGYILQMSVYRGRHFDPVPAGQLQGTLRKNRPMPNTIRNANPTPDNPVYMRKGKMLCAAFRDMDGKNQYEC
;
A
#
# COMPACT_ATOMS: atom_id res chain seq x y z
N MET A 1 24.79 7.00 -22.38
CA MET A 1 23.76 6.09 -21.83
C MET A 1 23.59 4.92 -22.80
N LYS A 2 23.48 3.67 -22.33
CA LYS A 2 23.08 2.56 -23.22
C LYS A 2 21.67 2.86 -23.78
N SER A 3 21.40 2.42 -25.02
CA SER A 3 20.08 2.54 -25.62
C SER A 3 19.00 1.92 -24.72
N TRP A 4 17.85 2.58 -24.63
CA TRP A 4 16.71 2.03 -23.91
C TRP A 4 16.26 0.74 -24.61
N ARG A 5 16.00 -0.29 -23.80
CA ARG A 5 15.40 -1.54 -24.27
C ARG A 5 14.12 -1.83 -23.49
N PRO A 6 13.08 -2.38 -24.14
CA PRO A 6 11.84 -2.79 -23.47
C PRO A 6 12.12 -3.68 -22.26
N LEU A 7 11.27 -3.55 -21.23
CA LEU A 7 11.34 -4.38 -20.03
C LEU A 7 10.67 -5.74 -20.31
N THR A 8 11.39 -6.83 -20.09
CA THR A 8 10.82 -8.18 -20.18
C THR A 8 10.24 -8.63 -18.85
N GLU A 9 9.36 -9.62 -18.86
CA GLU A 9 8.79 -10.20 -17.64
C GLU A 9 9.87 -10.77 -16.71
N ASN A 10 10.86 -11.49 -17.27
CA ASN A 10 11.97 -12.03 -16.50
C ASN A 10 12.80 -10.93 -15.84
N GLU A 11 13.06 -9.82 -16.54
CA GLU A 11 13.75 -8.68 -15.95
C GLU A 11 12.93 -8.02 -14.84
N LEU A 12 11.60 -7.91 -14.99
CA LEU A 12 10.73 -7.38 -13.94
C LEU A 12 10.75 -8.29 -12.71
N LYS A 13 10.69 -9.61 -12.88
CA LYS A 13 10.84 -10.58 -11.78
C LYS A 13 12.19 -10.45 -11.08
N SER A 14 13.29 -10.34 -11.84
CA SER A 14 14.63 -10.10 -11.30
C SER A 14 14.73 -8.77 -10.55
N PHE A 15 14.11 -7.70 -11.08
CA PHE A 15 14.05 -6.41 -10.42
C PHE A 15 13.31 -6.50 -9.07
N LEU A 16 12.15 -7.15 -9.04
CA LEU A 16 11.39 -7.36 -7.80
C LEU A 16 12.15 -8.22 -6.79
N ALA A 17 12.82 -9.28 -7.24
CA ALA A 17 13.66 -10.12 -6.39
C ALA A 17 14.80 -9.30 -5.75
N ILE A 18 15.42 -8.39 -6.50
CA ILE A 18 16.41 -7.45 -5.96
C ILE A 18 15.78 -6.54 -4.90
N VAL A 19 14.63 -5.93 -5.18
CA VAL A 19 13.94 -5.04 -4.22
C VAL A 19 13.59 -5.77 -2.91
N PHE A 20 13.12 -7.02 -2.99
CA PHE A 20 12.85 -7.82 -1.80
C PHE A 20 14.13 -8.13 -1.03
N ASN A 21 15.21 -8.51 -1.73
CA ASN A 21 16.48 -8.83 -1.07
C ASN A 21 17.15 -7.57 -0.46
N MET A 22 16.94 -6.38 -1.02
CA MET A 22 17.35 -5.11 -0.40
C MET A 22 16.63 -4.85 0.93
N GLY A 23 15.41 -5.39 1.11
CA GLY A 23 14.69 -5.34 2.38
C GLY A 23 15.35 -6.19 3.48
N LEU A 24 15.97 -7.31 3.09
CA LEU A 24 16.68 -8.23 3.98
C LEU A 24 18.12 -7.77 4.25
N ILE A 25 18.85 -7.45 3.19
CA ILE A 25 20.25 -6.99 3.23
C ILE A 25 20.21 -5.47 3.04
N ARG A 26 20.31 -4.70 4.12
CA ARG A 26 20.31 -3.24 4.04
C ARG A 26 21.71 -2.69 3.85
N LYS A 27 21.88 -1.83 2.85
CA LYS A 27 23.10 -1.04 2.59
C LYS A 27 22.78 0.45 2.66
N SER A 28 23.81 1.29 2.75
CA SER A 28 23.62 2.74 2.98
C SER A 28 23.02 3.44 1.77
N SER A 29 23.33 2.94 0.57
CA SER A 29 22.90 3.49 -0.72
C SER A 29 22.57 2.38 -1.72
N ILE A 30 21.85 2.72 -2.78
CA ILE A 30 21.48 1.78 -3.86
C ILE A 30 22.74 1.31 -4.59
N GLU A 31 23.74 2.17 -4.75
CA GLU A 31 24.99 1.91 -5.45
C GLU A 31 25.83 0.84 -4.75
N GLU A 32 25.81 0.81 -3.42
CA GLU A 32 26.60 -0.13 -2.61
C GLU A 32 26.21 -1.59 -2.83
N TYR A 33 24.98 -1.88 -3.27
CA TYR A 33 24.55 -3.23 -3.62
C TYR A 33 25.36 -3.81 -4.79
N TRP A 34 25.92 -2.95 -5.64
CA TRP A 34 26.81 -3.31 -6.73
C TRP A 34 28.26 -2.87 -6.47
N ASN A 35 28.63 -2.55 -5.23
CA ASN A 35 30.03 -2.30 -4.88
C ASN A 35 30.78 -3.63 -4.66
N SER A 36 32.01 -3.71 -5.16
CA SER A 36 32.93 -4.83 -4.89
C SER A 36 34.35 -4.37 -4.56
N SER A 37 34.55 -3.09 -4.23
CA SER A 37 35.87 -2.57 -3.84
C SER A 37 36.39 -3.21 -2.56
N LEU A 38 35.51 -3.59 -1.64
CA LEU A 38 35.85 -4.31 -0.40
C LEU A 38 35.21 -5.70 -0.43
N PRO A 39 36.00 -6.80 -0.47
CA PRO A 39 35.47 -8.16 -0.50
C PRO A 39 34.54 -8.48 0.68
N SER A 40 34.85 -7.99 1.88
CA SER A 40 34.05 -8.20 3.09
C SER A 40 32.65 -7.58 3.03
N GLN A 41 32.44 -6.59 2.15
CA GLN A 41 31.16 -5.90 2.00
C GLN A 41 30.47 -6.23 0.67
N ALA A 42 31.13 -7.02 -0.19
CA ALA A 42 30.64 -7.33 -1.52
C ALA A 42 29.41 -8.24 -1.46
N SER A 43 28.37 -7.86 -2.20
CA SER A 43 27.16 -8.67 -2.35
C SER A 43 27.05 -9.15 -3.79
N HIS A 44 27.82 -10.20 -4.13
CA HIS A 44 27.99 -10.69 -5.50
C HIS A 44 26.66 -11.06 -6.20
N TRP A 45 25.66 -11.49 -5.43
CA TRP A 45 24.36 -11.89 -5.95
C TRP A 45 23.65 -10.76 -6.74
N PHE A 46 23.68 -9.52 -6.26
CA PHE A 46 23.00 -8.40 -6.95
C PHE A 46 23.57 -8.16 -8.35
N LYS A 47 24.90 -8.21 -8.49
CA LYS A 47 25.60 -8.10 -9.78
C LYS A 47 25.25 -9.23 -10.73
N LYS A 48 25.15 -10.46 -10.20
CA LYS A 48 24.81 -11.66 -10.97
C LYS A 48 23.39 -11.60 -11.54
N VAL A 49 22.45 -11.04 -10.78
CA VAL A 49 21.02 -10.98 -11.18
C VAL A 49 20.76 -9.88 -12.22
N MET A 50 21.27 -8.67 -12.00
CA MET A 50 21.03 -7.54 -12.91
C MET A 50 22.14 -6.50 -12.76
N SER A 51 22.55 -5.86 -13.85
CA SER A 51 23.49 -4.72 -13.73
C SER A 51 22.88 -3.53 -12.99
N ARG A 52 23.70 -2.78 -12.23
CA ARG A 52 23.29 -1.55 -11.53
C ARG A 52 22.53 -0.57 -12.43
N ASN A 53 23.09 -0.30 -13.60
CA ASN A 53 22.52 0.66 -14.54
C ASN A 53 21.16 0.20 -15.06
N ARG A 54 20.96 -1.10 -15.30
CA ARG A 54 19.64 -1.62 -15.70
C ARG A 54 18.64 -1.53 -14.55
N PHE A 55 19.04 -1.86 -13.33
CA PHE A 55 18.20 -1.70 -12.14
C PHE A 55 17.75 -0.24 -11.95
N GLN A 56 18.68 0.72 -12.00
CA GLN A 56 18.38 2.15 -11.86
C GLN A 56 17.49 2.66 -13.01
N ASN A 57 17.70 2.19 -14.25
CA ASN A 57 16.83 2.53 -15.38
C ASN A 57 15.39 2.02 -15.14
N ILE A 58 15.23 0.77 -14.70
CA ILE A 58 13.90 0.23 -14.38
C ILE A 58 13.29 1.01 -13.23
N LEU A 59 14.01 1.24 -12.13
CA LEU A 59 13.55 2.00 -10.98
C LEU A 59 13.03 3.40 -11.36
N LYS A 60 13.72 4.08 -12.27
CA LYS A 60 13.37 5.44 -12.72
C LYS A 60 12.13 5.49 -13.61
N PHE A 61 11.94 4.48 -14.47
CA PHE A 61 10.92 4.49 -15.51
C PHE A 61 9.77 3.49 -15.28
N LEU A 62 9.80 2.73 -14.19
CA LEU A 62 8.73 1.79 -13.84
C LEU A 62 7.42 2.56 -13.59
N TYR A 63 6.42 2.23 -14.38
CA TYR A 63 5.11 2.86 -14.33
C TYR A 63 4.03 1.78 -14.40
N VAL A 64 3.04 1.87 -13.52
CA VAL A 64 1.98 0.85 -13.32
C VAL A 64 0.62 1.31 -13.85
N SER A 65 0.55 2.47 -14.48
CA SER A 65 -0.66 3.02 -15.09
C SER A 65 -0.37 3.47 -16.52
N ASP A 66 -1.41 3.69 -17.32
CA ASP A 66 -1.26 4.23 -18.66
C ASP A 66 -1.13 5.76 -18.58
N TYR A 67 0.02 6.30 -18.98
CA TYR A 67 0.29 7.74 -18.91
C TYR A 67 -0.65 8.54 -19.81
N SER A 68 -1.11 7.98 -20.94
CA SER A 68 -1.98 8.66 -21.89
C SER A 68 -3.35 9.04 -21.29
N ARG A 69 -3.75 8.36 -20.21
CA ARG A 69 -5.02 8.60 -19.50
C ARG A 69 -4.89 9.61 -18.36
N ASN A 70 -3.70 10.18 -18.16
CA ASN A 70 -3.50 11.18 -17.11
C ASN A 70 -4.16 12.49 -17.52
N VAL A 71 -5.07 12.97 -16.67
CA VAL A 71 -5.67 14.29 -16.83
C VAL A 71 -4.87 15.36 -16.08
N PRO A 72 -4.88 16.63 -16.52
CA PRO A 72 -4.26 17.74 -15.80
C PRO A 72 -4.82 17.91 -14.38
N ARG A 73 -4.04 18.49 -13.47
CA ARG A 73 -4.42 18.67 -12.05
C ARG A 73 -5.70 19.48 -11.85
N GLN A 74 -5.98 20.41 -12.77
CA GLN A 74 -7.15 21.29 -12.73
C GLN A 74 -8.42 20.59 -13.25
N HIS A 75 -8.28 19.43 -13.89
CA HIS A 75 -9.41 18.72 -14.46
C HIS A 75 -10.26 18.07 -13.35
N PRO A 76 -11.59 18.14 -13.37
CA PRO A 76 -12.46 17.55 -12.34
C PRO A 76 -12.23 16.04 -12.10
N ALA A 77 -11.86 15.31 -13.16
CA ALA A 77 -11.54 13.88 -13.08
C ALA A 77 -10.12 13.57 -12.55
N TYR A 78 -9.34 14.56 -12.12
CA TYR A 78 -8.00 14.34 -11.62
C TYR A 78 -8.00 13.53 -10.32
N ASP A 79 -7.33 12.37 -10.35
CA ASP A 79 -7.06 11.57 -9.17
C ASP A 79 -5.55 11.60 -8.88
N PRO A 80 -5.09 12.15 -7.74
CA PRO A 80 -3.67 12.16 -7.41
C PRO A 80 -3.09 10.75 -7.20
N ALA A 81 -3.96 9.76 -6.92
CA ALA A 81 -3.58 8.35 -6.79
C ALA A 81 -3.62 7.56 -8.10
N SER A 82 -4.06 8.16 -9.22
CA SER A 82 -4.19 7.51 -10.53
C SER A 82 -2.96 6.69 -10.93
N ARG A 83 -1.77 7.21 -10.64
CA ARG A 83 -0.49 6.63 -11.04
C ARG A 83 -0.25 5.20 -10.52
N PHE A 84 -0.75 4.88 -9.33
CA PHE A 84 -0.62 3.55 -8.71
C PHE A 84 -1.98 2.88 -8.45
N ARG A 85 -3.08 3.53 -8.84
CA ARG A 85 -4.44 3.00 -8.67
C ARG A 85 -4.61 1.60 -9.27
N PRO A 86 -4.11 1.28 -10.48
CA PRO A 86 -4.23 -0.06 -11.03
C PRO A 86 -3.58 -1.13 -10.14
N LEU A 87 -2.40 -0.82 -9.59
CA LEU A 87 -1.70 -1.71 -8.67
C LEU A 87 -2.47 -1.88 -7.35
N LEU A 88 -2.98 -0.79 -6.77
CA LEU A 88 -3.79 -0.84 -5.55
C LEU A 88 -5.05 -1.68 -5.74
N SER A 89 -5.77 -1.47 -6.85
CA SER A 89 -6.97 -2.25 -7.20
C SER A 89 -6.64 -3.72 -7.45
N PHE A 90 -5.52 -4.02 -8.10
CA PHE A 90 -5.06 -5.39 -8.29
C PHE A 90 -4.76 -6.07 -6.94
N MET A 91 -4.02 -5.40 -6.05
CA MET A 91 -3.68 -5.93 -4.73
C MET A 91 -4.93 -6.20 -3.88
N ASN A 92 -5.86 -5.26 -3.78
CA ASN A 92 -7.11 -5.47 -3.02
C ASN A 92 -7.89 -6.69 -3.56
N LYS A 93 -7.97 -6.86 -4.88
CA LYS A 93 -8.60 -8.05 -5.48
C LYS A 93 -7.88 -9.35 -5.11
N GLN A 94 -6.55 -9.34 -5.05
CA GLN A 94 -5.79 -10.54 -4.67
C GLN A 94 -5.92 -10.85 -3.19
N PHE A 95 -5.86 -9.84 -2.32
CA PHE A 95 -5.95 -10.02 -0.88
C PHE A 95 -7.23 -10.75 -0.46
N CYS A 96 -8.35 -10.38 -1.07
CA CYS A 96 -9.65 -10.97 -0.75
C CYS A 96 -9.84 -12.37 -1.36
N ARG A 97 -9.03 -12.72 -2.37
CA ARG A 97 -9.11 -14.00 -3.05
C ARG A 97 -8.46 -15.14 -2.25
N PHE A 98 -7.39 -14.85 -1.53
CA PHE A 98 -6.55 -15.89 -0.93
C PHE A 98 -6.89 -16.22 0.53
N ILE A 99 -7.58 -15.33 1.23
CA ILE A 99 -7.91 -15.51 2.65
C ILE A 99 -9.36 -15.14 2.92
N VAL A 100 -10.07 -16.06 3.59
CA VAL A 100 -11.31 -15.75 4.30
C VAL A 100 -10.92 -15.36 5.73
N PRO A 101 -11.15 -14.11 6.16
CA PRO A 101 -10.74 -13.68 7.48
C PRO A 101 -11.58 -14.34 8.58
N LYS A 102 -10.97 -14.49 9.76
CA LYS A 102 -11.66 -14.91 10.99
C LYS A 102 -12.62 -13.83 11.48
N LYS A 103 -13.25 -14.07 12.63
CA LYS A 103 -14.30 -13.22 13.22
C LYS A 103 -13.89 -11.77 13.49
N GLU A 104 -12.59 -11.51 13.68
CA GLU A 104 -12.10 -10.23 14.17
C GLU A 104 -11.25 -9.53 13.11
N VAL A 105 -11.62 -8.30 12.76
CA VAL A 105 -10.88 -7.44 11.84
C VAL A 105 -10.54 -6.10 12.52
N CYS A 106 -9.50 -5.45 12.02
CA CYS A 106 -8.99 -4.19 12.52
C CYS A 106 -8.90 -3.20 11.36
N VAL A 107 -9.28 -1.95 11.61
CA VAL A 107 -9.07 -0.85 10.67
C VAL A 107 -8.15 0.17 11.35
N ASP A 108 -7.02 0.44 10.72
CA ASP A 108 -6.04 1.41 11.24
C ASP A 108 -5.34 2.19 10.12
N GLU A 109 -4.70 3.28 10.54
CA GLU A 109 -3.90 4.17 9.70
C GLU A 109 -2.43 3.74 9.68
N THR A 110 -1.92 3.50 8.46
CA THR A 110 -0.47 3.39 8.24
C THR A 110 0.05 4.58 7.45
N LEU A 111 1.30 4.95 7.71
CA LEU A 111 1.95 6.10 7.09
C LEU A 111 3.22 5.64 6.40
N MET A 112 3.20 5.66 5.07
CA MET A 112 4.36 5.31 4.26
C MET A 112 5.26 6.53 4.13
N ALA A 113 6.43 6.49 4.76
CA ALA A 113 7.36 7.60 4.77
C ALA A 113 7.73 8.02 3.33
N THR A 114 7.70 9.32 3.05
CA THR A 114 8.17 9.84 1.76
C THR A 114 8.79 11.21 1.92
N LYS A 115 9.87 11.44 1.16
CA LYS A 115 10.45 12.77 0.95
C LYS A 115 9.90 13.45 -0.31
N GLY A 116 9.09 12.75 -1.10
CA GLY A 116 8.53 13.27 -2.34
C GLY A 116 7.50 14.37 -2.12
N HIS A 117 7.52 15.39 -2.98
CA HIS A 117 6.51 16.43 -3.01
C HIS A 117 5.24 15.92 -3.72
N ASN A 118 4.22 15.61 -2.92
CA ASN A 118 2.95 15.09 -3.42
C ASN A 118 1.80 15.71 -2.61
N VAL A 119 0.67 16.00 -3.28
CA VAL A 119 -0.57 16.49 -2.64
C VAL A 119 -1.14 15.52 -1.60
N MET A 120 -0.82 14.23 -1.73
CA MET A 120 -1.22 13.17 -0.79
C MET A 120 -0.33 13.09 0.45
N ARG A 121 0.77 13.87 0.51
CA ARG A 121 1.67 13.89 1.66
C ARG A 121 0.92 14.43 2.87
N GLN A 122 1.04 13.73 3.99
CA GLN A 122 0.45 14.08 5.27
C GLN A 122 1.52 14.26 6.32
N TYR A 123 1.25 15.16 7.26
CA TYR A 123 2.02 15.33 8.48
C TYR A 123 1.22 14.76 9.65
N ILE A 124 1.78 13.76 10.33
CA ILE A 124 1.16 13.13 11.50
C ILE A 124 2.21 13.15 12.62
N PRO A 125 2.13 14.12 13.56
CA PRO A 125 3.14 14.31 14.61
C PRO A 125 3.40 13.07 15.47
N SER A 126 2.37 12.25 15.67
CA SER A 126 2.41 11.07 16.53
C SER A 126 3.08 9.84 15.90
N LYS A 127 3.35 9.84 14.59
CA LYS A 127 4.02 8.72 13.90
C LYS A 127 5.54 8.97 13.83
N ALA A 128 6.33 7.90 13.94
CA ALA A 128 7.80 7.98 13.90
C ALA A 128 8.30 8.69 12.62
N ALA A 129 7.80 8.27 11.45
CA ALA A 129 7.94 9.03 10.23
C ALA A 129 6.86 10.12 10.21
N LYS A 130 7.18 11.34 10.64
CA LYS A 130 6.19 12.43 10.73
C LYS A 130 5.55 12.81 9.39
N PHE A 131 6.22 12.53 8.26
CA PHE A 131 5.75 12.84 6.92
C PHE A 131 5.65 11.59 6.04
N GLY A 132 4.52 11.40 5.38
CA GLY A 132 4.31 10.25 4.52
C GLY A 132 3.01 10.30 3.70
N ILE A 133 2.76 9.26 2.93
CA ILE A 133 1.46 8.99 2.30
C ILE A 133 0.66 8.14 3.29
N LYS A 134 -0.51 8.65 3.69
CA LYS A 134 -1.40 7.97 4.63
C LYS A 134 -2.26 6.94 3.89
N PHE A 135 -2.29 5.72 4.41
CA PHE A 135 -3.18 4.65 3.99
C PHE A 135 -4.06 4.21 5.16
N TRP A 136 -5.24 3.73 4.81
CA TRP A 136 -6.14 3.01 5.70
C TRP A 136 -6.09 1.55 5.32
N MET A 137 -5.89 0.71 6.31
CA MET A 137 -5.69 -0.72 6.15
C MET A 137 -6.79 -1.42 6.91
N LEU A 138 -7.52 -2.30 6.23
CA LEU A 138 -8.36 -3.31 6.85
C LEU A 138 -7.54 -4.59 6.95
N CYS A 139 -7.35 -5.09 8.16
CA CYS A 139 -6.56 -6.29 8.41
C CYS A 139 -7.33 -7.31 9.26
N GLU A 140 -7.03 -8.59 9.08
CA GLU A 140 -7.43 -9.63 10.03
C GLU A 140 -6.68 -9.45 11.35
N SER A 141 -7.40 -9.45 12.48
CA SER A 141 -6.82 -9.14 13.79
C SER A 141 -5.84 -10.21 14.29
N ALA A 142 -6.06 -11.47 13.94
CA ALA A 142 -5.27 -12.59 14.45
C ALA A 142 -3.90 -12.71 13.77
N THR A 143 -3.82 -12.46 12.47
CA THR A 143 -2.58 -12.64 11.67
C THR A 143 -1.96 -11.33 11.23
N GLY A 144 -2.70 -10.22 11.28
CA GLY A 144 -2.32 -8.95 10.67
C GLY A 144 -2.41 -8.95 9.14
N TYR A 145 -2.99 -9.98 8.53
CA TYR A 145 -3.14 -10.06 7.07
C TYR A 145 -3.99 -8.90 6.55
N ILE A 146 -3.53 -8.26 5.48
CA ILE A 146 -4.23 -7.13 4.88
C ILE A 146 -5.33 -7.66 3.96
N LEU A 147 -6.57 -7.26 4.21
CA LEU A 147 -7.73 -7.56 3.38
C LEU A 147 -7.93 -6.46 2.33
N GLN A 148 -7.86 -5.20 2.76
CA GLN A 148 -8.08 -4.05 1.87
C GLN A 148 -7.25 -2.85 2.27
N MET A 149 -6.81 -2.08 1.27
CA MET A 149 -6.11 -0.82 1.44
C MET A 149 -6.80 0.33 0.72
N SER A 150 -6.87 1.49 1.37
CA SER A 150 -7.31 2.74 0.77
C SER A 150 -6.32 3.86 1.05
N VAL A 151 -5.83 4.52 0.00
CA VAL A 151 -4.98 5.70 0.14
C VAL A 151 -5.80 6.94 0.49
N TYR A 152 -5.23 7.83 1.31
CA TYR A 152 -5.74 9.19 1.48
C TYR A 152 -5.18 10.13 0.42
N ARG A 153 -6.06 10.83 -0.28
CA ARG A 153 -5.73 11.66 -1.45
C ARG A 153 -5.46 13.14 -1.15
N GLY A 154 -5.55 13.53 0.12
CA GLY A 154 -5.48 14.94 0.53
C GLY A 154 -6.86 15.56 0.74
N ARG A 155 -6.90 16.69 1.46
CA ARG A 155 -8.15 17.32 1.95
C ARG A 155 -9.13 17.69 0.83
N HIS A 156 -8.63 18.14 -0.32
CA HIS A 156 -9.48 18.53 -1.45
C HIS A 156 -10.19 17.34 -2.10
N PHE A 157 -9.51 16.20 -2.24
CA PHE A 157 -10.04 15.00 -2.89
C PHE A 157 -10.82 14.11 -1.92
N ASP A 158 -10.41 14.17 -0.65
CA ASP A 158 -11.00 13.46 0.45
C ASP A 158 -11.39 14.50 1.53
N PRO A 159 -12.47 15.28 1.36
CA PRO A 159 -12.96 16.20 2.37
C PRO A 159 -13.49 15.43 3.58
N VAL A 160 -13.05 15.80 4.78
CA VAL A 160 -13.66 15.35 6.03
C VAL A 160 -14.68 16.43 6.39
N PRO A 161 -15.98 16.12 6.56
CA PRO A 161 -16.96 17.12 6.97
C PRO A 161 -16.49 17.83 8.25
N ALA A 162 -16.59 19.16 8.28
CA ALA A 162 -16.25 19.92 9.48
C ALA A 162 -17.10 19.42 10.66
N GLY A 163 -16.44 19.07 11.78
CA GLY A 163 -17.11 18.59 12.99
C GLY A 163 -17.25 17.06 13.14
N GLN A 164 -16.94 16.25 12.11
CA GLN A 164 -16.86 14.79 12.26
C GLN A 164 -15.40 14.33 12.40
N LEU A 165 -14.93 14.24 13.65
CA LEU A 165 -13.78 13.40 14.00
C LEU A 165 -14.18 11.93 13.81
N GLN A 166 -14.02 11.37 12.61
CA GLN A 166 -14.06 9.91 12.43
C GLN A 166 -12.69 9.32 12.81
N GLY A 167 -12.45 9.25 14.11
CA GLY A 167 -11.28 8.65 14.72
C GLY A 167 -11.40 8.74 16.24
N THR A 168 -11.75 7.63 16.87
CA THR A 168 -11.98 7.56 18.32
C THR A 168 -10.65 7.75 19.07
N LEU A 169 -10.53 8.84 19.84
CA LEU A 169 -9.52 8.99 20.90
C LEU A 169 -9.74 7.94 21.97
N ARG A 170 -8.75 7.09 22.34
CA ARG A 170 -8.77 6.40 23.64
C ARG A 170 -7.41 6.29 24.32
N LYS A 171 -7.45 6.61 25.61
CA LYS A 171 -6.35 7.08 26.47
C LYS A 171 -5.50 5.96 27.07
N ASN A 172 -5.93 4.70 27.02
CA ASN A 172 -5.24 3.56 27.64
C ASN A 172 -5.64 2.23 26.93
N ARG A 173 -4.81 1.66 26.02
CA ARG A 173 -4.71 0.20 25.71
C ARG A 173 -3.77 -0.13 24.53
N PRO A 174 -3.25 -1.38 24.47
CA PRO A 174 -2.42 -1.89 23.38
C PRO A 174 -3.28 -2.29 22.15
N MET A 175 -2.77 -1.95 20.96
CA MET A 175 -3.32 -2.05 19.60
C MET A 175 -4.59 -1.22 19.26
N PRO A 176 -4.59 -0.41 18.17
CA PRO A 176 -5.75 0.39 17.77
C PRO A 176 -6.93 -0.46 17.32
N ASN A 177 -8.15 -0.06 17.73
CA ASN A 177 -9.48 -0.49 17.26
C ASN A 177 -9.59 -1.93 16.69
N THR A 178 -9.21 -2.95 17.47
CA THR A 178 -9.65 -4.33 17.19
C THR A 178 -11.19 -4.36 17.28
N ILE A 179 -11.86 -4.53 16.15
CA ILE A 179 -13.33 -4.68 16.12
C ILE A 179 -13.60 -6.14 16.46
N ARG A 180 -13.78 -6.40 17.76
CA ARG A 180 -14.15 -7.73 18.27
C ARG A 180 -15.62 -7.97 17.98
N ASN A 181 -15.92 -9.08 17.33
CA ASN A 181 -17.26 -9.48 16.90
C ASN A 181 -17.89 -8.49 15.89
N ALA A 182 -17.49 -8.56 14.63
CA ALA A 182 -18.48 -8.36 13.58
C ALA A 182 -19.52 -9.47 13.77
N ASN A 183 -20.64 -9.17 14.45
CA ASN A 183 -21.84 -10.00 14.39
C ASN A 183 -22.65 -9.46 13.21
N PRO A 184 -22.44 -9.97 11.98
CA PRO A 184 -23.26 -9.56 10.86
C PRO A 184 -24.71 -9.94 11.17
N THR A 185 -25.55 -8.93 11.43
CA THR A 185 -27.00 -9.08 11.36
C THR A 185 -27.41 -9.03 9.89
N PRO A 186 -28.61 -9.53 9.53
CA PRO A 186 -29.14 -9.46 8.17
C PRO A 186 -29.14 -8.04 7.55
N ASP A 187 -29.02 -7.01 8.39
CA ASP A 187 -29.05 -5.59 8.02
C ASP A 187 -27.64 -4.93 7.83
N ASN A 188 -26.55 -5.73 7.88
CA ASN A 188 -25.15 -5.49 7.48
C ASN A 188 -24.26 -4.48 8.27
N PRO A 189 -23.12 -4.93 8.86
CA PRO A 189 -21.97 -4.06 9.11
C PRO A 189 -21.22 -3.81 7.79
N VAL A 190 -21.62 -2.75 7.09
CA VAL A 190 -20.90 -2.23 5.92
C VAL A 190 -19.80 -1.30 6.43
N TYR A 191 -18.54 -1.68 6.23
CA TYR A 191 -17.40 -0.83 6.53
C TYR A 191 -17.26 0.17 5.39
N MET A 192 -17.73 1.40 5.60
CA MET A 192 -17.74 2.45 4.58
C MET A 192 -16.73 3.54 4.88
N ARG A 193 -16.10 4.08 3.83
CA ARG A 193 -15.40 5.35 3.90
C ARG A 193 -15.81 6.24 2.73
N LYS A 194 -16.46 7.38 3.04
CA LYS A 194 -16.93 8.37 2.05
C LYS A 194 -17.79 7.77 0.94
N GLY A 195 -18.73 6.91 1.31
CA GLY A 195 -19.61 6.24 0.36
C GLY A 195 -18.97 5.08 -0.42
N LYS A 196 -17.69 4.76 -0.18
CA LYS A 196 -17.04 3.57 -0.77
C LYS A 196 -16.96 2.45 0.26
N MET A 197 -17.46 1.28 -0.13
CA MET A 197 -17.37 0.05 0.65
C MET A 197 -15.91 -0.37 0.77
N LEU A 198 -15.48 -0.62 2.00
CA LEU A 198 -14.19 -1.20 2.35
C LEU A 198 -14.29 -2.69 2.60
N CYS A 199 -15.44 -3.13 3.12
CA CYS A 199 -15.82 -4.52 3.35
C CYS A 199 -17.29 -4.57 3.78
N ALA A 200 -18.00 -5.62 3.41
CA ALA A 200 -19.26 -6.06 3.97
C ALA A 200 -19.04 -7.42 4.62
N ALA A 201 -19.57 -7.62 5.83
CA ALA A 201 -19.63 -8.94 6.46
C ALA A 201 -21.07 -9.42 6.47
N PHE A 202 -21.32 -10.66 6.08
CA PHE A 202 -22.64 -11.31 6.08
C PHE A 202 -22.55 -12.76 6.54
N ARG A 203 -23.68 -13.45 6.75
CA ARG A 203 -23.68 -14.91 6.93
C ARG A 203 -24.19 -15.58 5.66
N ASP A 204 -23.53 -16.66 5.24
CA ASP A 204 -24.07 -17.52 4.18
C ASP A 204 -25.26 -18.36 4.70
N MET A 205 -25.90 -19.11 3.79
CA MET A 205 -27.04 -19.96 4.12
C MET A 205 -26.70 -21.08 5.13
N ASP A 206 -25.41 -21.41 5.29
CA ASP A 206 -24.92 -22.39 6.26
C ASP A 206 -24.59 -21.75 7.63
N GLY A 207 -24.84 -20.45 7.79
CA GLY A 207 -24.57 -19.71 9.02
C GLY A 207 -23.10 -19.39 9.26
N LYS A 208 -22.22 -19.56 8.26
CA LYS A 208 -20.80 -19.17 8.35
C LYS A 208 -20.65 -17.69 8.04
N ASN A 209 -19.71 -17.04 8.74
CA ASN A 209 -19.38 -15.64 8.45
C ASN A 209 -18.63 -15.55 7.12
N GLN A 210 -19.12 -14.70 6.25
CA GLN A 210 -18.54 -14.35 4.96
C GLN A 210 -18.21 -12.86 4.93
N TYR A 211 -17.20 -12.50 4.14
CA TYR A 211 -16.74 -11.13 3.99
C TYR A 211 -16.54 -10.84 2.50
N GLU A 212 -17.18 -9.78 2.01
CA GLU A 212 -17.02 -9.26 0.66
C GLU A 212 -16.31 -7.90 0.76
N CYS A 213 -15.18 -7.71 0.09
CA CYS A 213 -14.39 -6.48 0.18
C CYS A 213 -14.24 -5.82 -1.19
#